data_AF-A0A7G7KQ05-F1
#
_entry.id   AF-A0A7G7KQ05-F1
#
_cell.length_a   1.000
_cell.length_b   1.000
_cell.length_c   1.000
_cell.angle_alpha   90.00
_cell.angle_beta   90.00
_cell.angle_gamma   90.00
#
_symmetry.space_group_name_H-M   'P 1'
#
loop_
_entity.id
_entity.type
_entity.pdbx_description
1 polymer ?
#
loop_
_entity_poly.entity_id
_entity_poly.type
_entity_poly.pdbx_seq_one_letter_code
_entity_poly.pdbx_strand_id
1 'polypeptide(L)' 'MERTLKGVAYVSVWVLLWGTVASLMDYVLLERELYAGGSFGQATTFVGYGLATVVLAWRFAPRFLQSED' A
#
# COMPACT_ATOMS: atom_id res chain seq x y z
N MET A 1 8.40 1.58 -23.35
CA MET A 1 7.53 2.40 -22.47
C MET A 1 8.35 3.57 -21.96
N GLU A 2 7.81 4.79 -21.99
CA GLU A 2 8.49 5.97 -21.43
C GLU A 2 8.83 5.73 -19.95
N ARG A 3 10.04 6.11 -19.52
CA ARG A 3 10.53 5.89 -18.14
C ARG A 3 9.57 6.47 -17.10
N THR A 4 8.97 7.62 -17.40
CA THR A 4 7.94 8.27 -16.58
C THR A 4 6.71 7.37 -16.42
N LEU A 5 6.19 6.83 -17.52
CA LEU A 5 5.02 5.95 -17.50
C LEU A 5 5.29 4.66 -16.71
N LYS A 6 6.51 4.11 -16.83
CA LYS A 6 6.95 2.94 -16.04
C LYS A 6 6.93 3.23 -14.53
N GLY A 7 7.43 4.40 -14.13
CA GLY A 7 7.41 4.86 -12.74
C GLY A 7 5.99 5.06 -12.21
N VAL A 8 5.14 5.75 -12.98
CA VAL A 8 3.72 5.97 -12.62
C VAL A 8 2.99 4.64 -12.47
N ALA A 9 3.12 3.73 -13.43
CA ALA A 9 2.49 2.41 -13.35
C ALA A 9 2.95 1.63 -12.12
N TYR A 10 4.26 1.66 -11.81
CA TYR A 10 4.81 0.99 -10.64
C TYR A 10 4.21 1.50 -9.33
N VAL A 11 4.20 2.83 -9.12
CA VAL A 11 3.64 3.43 -7.91
C VAL A 11 2.13 3.16 -7.81
N SER A 12 1.40 3.29 -8.92
CA SER A 12 -0.04 3.01 -8.97
C SER A 12 -0.38 1.60 -8.51
N VAL A 13 0.40 0.59 -8.93
CA VAL A 13 0.20 -0.80 -8.47
C VAL A 13 0.35 -0.90 -6.94
N TRP A 14 1.38 -0.28 -6.36
CA TRP A 14 1.57 -0.30 -4.91
C TRP A 14 0.46 0.44 -4.15
N VAL A 15 -0.05 1.55 -4.69
CA VAL A 15 -1.19 2.28 -4.10
C VAL A 15 -2.45 1.41 -4.11
N LEU A 16 -2.72 0.71 -5.22
CA LEU A 16 -3.85 -0.21 -5.30
C LEU A 16 -3.71 -1.37 -4.30
N LEU A 17 -2.52 -1.99 -4.22
CA LEU A 17 -2.25 -3.06 -3.27
C LEU A 17 -2.43 -2.60 -1.82
N TRP A 18 -1.90 -1.42 -1.46
CA TRP A 18 -2.12 -0.84 -0.14
C TRP A 18 -3.60 -0.63 0.15
N GLY A 19 -4.31 0.06 -0.74
CA GLY A 19 -5.74 0.35 -0.57
C GLY A 19 -6.56 -0.92 -0.40
N THR A 20 -6.36 -1.92 -1.27
CA THR A 20 -7.10 -3.19 -1.20
C THR A 20 -6.81 -3.96 0.09
N VAL A 21 -5.54 -4.15 0.45
CA VAL A 21 -5.18 -4.93 1.65
C VAL A 21 -5.62 -4.20 2.91
N ALA A 22 -5.40 -2.89 2.99
CA ALA A 22 -5.80 -2.10 4.14
C ALA A 22 -7.32 -2.07 4.31
N SER A 23 -8.10 -1.93 3.24
CA SER A 23 -9.57 -1.98 3.31
C SER A 23 -10.10 -3.36 3.68
N LEU A 24 -9.49 -4.45 3.19
CA LEU A 24 -9.88 -5.81 3.57
C LEU A 24 -9.65 -6.04 5.07
N MET A 25 -8.49 -5.61 5.57
CA MET A 25 -8.15 -5.75 6.98
C MET A 25 -9.01 -4.85 7.85
N ASP A 26 -9.27 -3.62 7.41
CA ASP A 26 -10.16 -2.69 8.09
C ASP A 26 -11.58 -3.26 8.24
N TYR A 27 -12.12 -3.85 7.18
CA TYR A 27 -13.41 -4.54 7.21
C TYR A 27 -13.44 -5.65 8.28
N VAL A 28 -12.43 -6.54 8.29
CA VAL A 28 -12.35 -7.64 9.26
C VAL A 28 -12.22 -7.13 10.70
N LEU A 29 -11.46 -6.06 10.93
CA LEU A 29 -11.24 -5.52 12.27
C LEU A 29 -12.47 -4.78 12.81
N LEU A 30 -13.19 -4.08 11.95
CA LEU A 30 -14.49 -3.47 12.27
C LEU A 30 -15.56 -4.53 12.55
N GLU A 31 -15.64 -5.57 11.73
CA GLU A 31 -16.62 -6.67 11.91
C GLU A 31 -16.38 -7.45 13.22
N ARG A 32 -15.11 -7.52 13.67
CA ARG A 32 -14.73 -8.13 14.94
C ARG A 32 -14.81 -7.20 16.15
N GLU A 33 -15.31 -5.97 15.96
CA GLU A 33 -15.42 -4.93 17.00
C GLU A 33 -14.08 -4.64 17.71
N LEU A 34 -12.94 -4.86 17.04
CA LEU A 34 -11.61 -4.62 17.60
C LEU A 34 -11.29 -3.13 17.71
N TYR A 35 -11.93 -2.31 16.88
CA TYR A 35 -12.02 -0.87 17.05
C TYR A 35 -13.30 -0.33 16.41
N ALA A 36 -13.67 0.91 16.75
CA ALA A 36 -14.82 1.60 16.16
C ALA A 36 -14.45 2.36 14.88
N GLY A 37 -15.44 2.61 14.02
CA GLY A 37 -15.27 3.49 12.86
C GLY A 37 -14.83 4.90 13.26
N GLY A 38 -13.87 5.46 12.53
CA GLY A 38 -13.27 6.77 12.80
C GLY A 38 -12.36 6.80 14.04
N SER A 39 -12.04 5.64 14.62
CA SER A 39 -11.18 5.57 15.81
C SER A 39 -9.70 5.71 15.48
N PHE A 40 -8.91 6.01 16.51
CA PHE A 40 -7.45 6.02 16.40
C PHE A 40 -6.88 4.65 15.97
N GLY A 41 -7.50 3.53 16.39
CA GLY A 41 -7.09 2.18 15.99
C GLY A 41 -7.24 1.91 14.49
N GLN A 42 -8.31 2.45 13.89
CA GLN A 42 -8.50 2.39 12.44
C GLN A 42 -7.42 3.18 11.70
N ALA A 43 -7.13 4.41 12.17
CA ALA A 43 -6.12 5.26 11.57
C ALA A 43 -4.71 4.65 11.66
N THR A 44 -4.33 4.11 12.83
CA THR A 44 -3.01 3.49 13.02
C THR A 44 -2.86 2.23 12.17
N THR A 45 -3.91 1.43 12.04
CA THR A 45 -3.87 0.23 11.20
C THR A 45 -3.70 0.59 9.72
N PHE A 46 -4.50 1.53 9.22
CA PHE A 46 -4.42 1.98 7.82
C PHE A 46 -3.04 2.56 7.47
N VAL A 47 -2.50 3.42 8.35
CA VAL A 47 -1.14 3.98 8.22
C VAL A 47 -0.07 2.89 8.32
N GLY A 48 -0.24 1.93 9.23
CA GLY A 48 0.67 0.80 9.38
C GLY A 48 0.81 -0.02 8.10
N TYR A 49 -0.32 -0.36 7.46
CA TYR A 49 -0.29 -0.99 6.14
C TYR A 49 0.39 -0.12 5.08
N GLY A 50 0.15 1.19 5.09
CA GLY A 50 0.77 2.12 4.15
C GLY A 50 2.29 2.17 4.28
N LEU A 51 2.80 2.24 5.52
CA LEU A 51 4.25 2.21 5.78
C LEU A 51 4.87 0.88 5.34
N ALA A 52 4.21 -0.25 5.62
CA ALA A 52 4.68 -1.55 5.16
C ALA A 52 4.73 -1.62 3.62
N THR A 53 3.70 -1.13 2.93
CA THR A 53 3.68 -1.04 1.46
C THR A 53 4.81 -0.15 0.95
N VAL A 54 5.08 1.01 1.56
CA VAL A 54 6.18 1.89 1.14
C VAL A 54 7.54 1.19 1.26
N VAL A 55 7.79 0.48 2.37
CA VAL A 55 9.03 -0.29 2.56
C VAL A 55 9.20 -1.35 1.47
N LEU A 56 8.14 -2.09 1.15
CA LEU A 56 8.18 -3.10 0.09
C LEU A 56 8.37 -2.46 -1.29
N ALA A 57 7.64 -1.38 -1.58
CA ALA A 57 7.75 -0.65 -2.83
C ALA A 57 9.16 -0.10 -3.05
N TRP A 58 9.79 0.42 -2.01
CA TRP A 58 11.17 0.87 -2.08
C TRP A 58 12.14 -0.31 -2.30
N ARG A 59 11.95 -1.41 -1.56
CA ARG A 59 12.80 -2.61 -1.66
C ARG A 59 12.76 -3.27 -3.04
N PHE A 60 11.61 -3.25 -3.72
CA PHE A 60 11.42 -3.84 -5.04
C PHE A 60 11.66 -2.86 -6.20
N ALA A 61 11.77 -1.55 -5.92
CA ALA A 61 11.91 -0.53 -6.95
C ALA A 61 13.07 -0.80 -7.92
N PRO A 62 14.30 -1.20 -7.50
CA PRO A 62 15.39 -1.47 -8.43
C PRO A 62 15.04 -2.56 -9.45
N ARG A 63 14.38 -3.64 -9.02
CA ARG A 63 14.02 -4.78 -9.87
C ARG A 63 13.11 -4.35 -11.03
N PHE A 64 12.21 -3.40 -10.79
CA PHE A 64 11.21 -3.00 -11.78
C PHE A 64 11.56 -1.71 -12.49
N LEU A 65 12.31 -0.79 -11.88
CA LEU A 65 12.60 0.53 -12.43
C LEU A 65 13.98 0.65 -13.08
N GLN A 66 14.91 -0.28 -12.83
CA GLN A 66 16.18 -0.29 -13.57
C GLN A 66 15.93 -0.48 -15.08
N SER A 67 16.72 0.24 -15.89
CA SER A 67 16.88 -0.03 -17.31
C SER A 67 17.83 -1.21 -17.47
N GLU A 68 17.53 -2.13 -18.40
CA GLU A 68 18.59 -2.92 -19.01
C GLU A 68 19.43 -1.91 -19.80
N ASP A 69 20.68 -1.72 -19.38
CA ASP A 69 21.68 -0.96 -20.12
C ASP A 69 22.15 -1.73 -21.37
#